data_AF-A0A382EX66-F1
#
_entry.id   AF-A0A382EX66-F1
#
_cell.length_a   1.000
_cell.length_b   1.000
_cell.length_c   1.000
_cell.angle_alpha   90.00
_cell.angle_beta   90.00
_cell.angle_gamma   90.00
#
_symmetry.space_group_name_H-M   'P 1'
#
loop_
_entity.id
_entity.type
_entity.pdbx_description
1 polymer ?
#
loop_
_entity_poly.entity_id
_entity_poly.type
_entity_poly.pdbx_seq_one_letter_code
_entity_poly.pdbx_strand_id
1 'polypeptide(L)'
;MGMFDEIIVPKSYLKNLLPKGDEKLLNTKHLFQTKSLDNVMDLYKIHRQQLYRLDRSEFLLKEGIQHTELTDKWIKLNNGTEISFYSGVKDEKNNEYWFEFKFAFKGGKIDKKELVSNKIVSTEEERESIDAMWDKEQEIFNEYRNKNLSYKLFSWIEERFQKMTNWARKKHTLPLEIRKKAYEESGRLEKDPDALKLYSDL
;
A
#
# COMPACT_ATOMS: atom_id res chain seq x y z
N MET A 1 0.08 -0.78 5.99
CA MET A 1 -0.30 -0.74 4.56
C MET A 1 0.60 0.28 3.89
N GLY A 2 1.34 -0.11 2.84
CA GLY A 2 2.28 0.79 2.16
C GLY A 2 1.53 1.89 1.40
N MET A 3 2.16 3.06 1.27
CA MET A 3 1.72 4.07 0.31
C MET A 3 2.07 3.55 -1.09
N PHE A 4 1.07 3.30 -1.93
CA PHE A 4 1.27 2.86 -3.31
C PHE A 4 0.52 3.81 -4.23
N ASP A 5 1.11 4.08 -5.39
CA ASP A 5 0.40 4.78 -6.46
C ASP A 5 -0.55 3.80 -7.17
N GLU A 6 -1.65 4.32 -7.68
CA GLU A 6 -2.69 3.54 -8.34
C GLU A 6 -2.81 3.90 -9.82
N ILE A 7 -3.21 2.94 -10.66
CA ILE A 7 -3.43 3.17 -12.09
C ILE A 7 -4.76 2.56 -12.53
N ILE A 8 -5.57 3.36 -13.22
CA ILE A 8 -6.80 2.92 -13.87
C ILE A 8 -6.46 2.43 -15.27
N VAL A 9 -6.67 1.14 -15.52
CA VAL A 9 -6.45 0.53 -16.83
C VAL A 9 -7.77 0.01 -17.39
N PRO A 10 -8.23 0.53 -18.55
CA PRO A 10 -9.40 0.00 -19.21
C PRO A 10 -9.21 -1.47 -19.61
N LYS A 11 -10.19 -2.31 -19.32
CA LYS A 11 -10.20 -3.74 -19.64
C LYS A 11 -9.89 -4.04 -21.11
N SER A 12 -10.30 -3.15 -22.01
CA SER A 12 -9.98 -3.26 -23.45
C SER A 12 -8.49 -3.36 -23.74
N TYR A 13 -7.62 -2.74 -22.94
CA TYR A 13 -6.16 -2.83 -23.10
C TYR A 13 -5.59 -4.14 -22.57
N LEU A 14 -6.29 -4.80 -21.65
CA LEU A 14 -5.93 -6.10 -21.09
C LEU A 14 -6.45 -7.27 -21.95
N LYS A 15 -7.36 -7.00 -22.89
CA LYS A 15 -7.85 -8.01 -23.84
C LYS A 15 -6.69 -8.70 -24.56
N ASN A 16 -6.80 -10.02 -24.70
CA ASN A 16 -5.81 -10.93 -25.29
C ASN A 16 -4.53 -11.13 -24.45
N LEU A 17 -4.41 -10.49 -23.28
CA LEU A 17 -3.36 -10.82 -22.31
C LEU A 17 -3.80 -11.90 -21.33
N LEU A 18 -5.08 -11.87 -20.94
CA LEU A 18 -5.67 -12.84 -20.03
C LEU A 18 -6.55 -13.88 -20.76
N PRO A 19 -6.72 -15.07 -20.17
CA PRO A 19 -7.80 -15.98 -20.55
C PRO A 19 -9.17 -15.31 -20.44
N LYS A 20 -10.12 -15.66 -21.33
CA LYS A 20 -11.47 -15.06 -21.37
C LYS A 20 -12.27 -15.22 -20.07
N GLY A 21 -12.01 -16.28 -19.30
CA GLY A 21 -12.62 -16.48 -17.98
C GLY A 21 -12.17 -15.40 -17.00
N ASP A 22 -10.87 -15.23 -16.87
CA ASP A 22 -10.23 -14.32 -15.93
C ASP A 22 -10.48 -12.85 -16.29
N GLU A 23 -10.63 -12.53 -17.59
CA GLU A 23 -11.04 -11.20 -18.00
C GLU A 23 -12.33 -10.75 -17.29
N LYS A 24 -13.29 -11.66 -17.02
CA LYS A 24 -14.56 -11.33 -16.35
C LYS A 24 -14.39 -10.86 -14.92
N LEU A 25 -13.29 -11.25 -14.25
CA LEU A 25 -12.98 -10.86 -12.89
C LEU A 25 -12.57 -9.38 -12.77
N LEU A 26 -12.22 -8.74 -13.90
CA LEU A 26 -11.80 -7.35 -13.95
C LEU A 26 -12.95 -6.43 -14.41
N ASN A 27 -13.06 -5.29 -13.73
CA ASN A 27 -14.00 -4.22 -14.06
C ASN A 27 -13.61 -3.52 -15.37
N THR A 28 -14.57 -2.83 -16.01
CA THR A 28 -14.33 -2.09 -17.27
C THR A 28 -13.21 -1.05 -17.16
N LYS A 29 -13.14 -0.37 -16.01
CA LYS A 29 -12.07 0.55 -15.62
C LYS A 29 -11.53 0.06 -14.28
N HIS A 30 -10.64 -0.92 -14.33
CA HIS A 30 -10.12 -1.55 -13.13
C HIS A 30 -8.97 -0.71 -12.54
N LEU A 31 -8.94 -0.63 -11.22
CA LEU A 31 -7.92 0.09 -10.46
C LEU A 31 -6.86 -0.92 -10.02
N PHE A 32 -5.60 -0.63 -10.35
CA PHE A 32 -4.45 -1.47 -10.00
C PHE A 32 -3.49 -0.69 -9.12
N GLN A 33 -2.78 -1.39 -8.23
CA GLN A 33 -1.65 -0.82 -7.51
C GLN A 33 -0.39 -0.90 -8.37
N THR A 34 0.50 0.08 -8.27
CA THR A 34 1.75 0.10 -9.03
C THR A 34 2.95 -0.19 -8.11
N LYS A 35 3.99 -0.83 -8.67
CA LYS A 35 5.27 -1.07 -7.98
C LYS A 35 6.40 -0.15 -8.45
N SER A 36 6.16 0.61 -9.53
CA SER A 36 7.22 1.22 -10.35
C SER A 36 7.24 2.75 -10.30
N LEU A 37 6.36 3.35 -9.51
CA LEU A 37 6.20 4.80 -9.41
C LEU A 37 6.65 5.29 -8.02
N ASP A 38 6.59 6.61 -7.80
CA ASP A 38 7.21 7.28 -6.66
C ASP A 38 6.55 6.93 -5.31
N ASN A 39 5.45 6.18 -5.31
CA ASN A 39 4.73 5.70 -4.11
C ASN A 39 4.25 6.87 -3.23
N VAL A 40 3.79 7.94 -3.87
CA VAL A 40 3.26 9.16 -3.25
C VAL A 40 1.74 9.17 -3.15
N MET A 41 1.10 8.01 -3.33
CA MET A 41 -0.35 7.80 -3.40
C MET A 41 -1.02 8.54 -4.55
N ASP A 42 -0.30 8.78 -5.65
CA ASP A 42 -0.84 9.40 -6.85
C ASP A 42 -1.75 8.45 -7.63
N LEU A 43 -2.65 9.04 -8.41
CA LEU A 43 -3.57 8.30 -9.27
C LEU A 43 -3.25 8.54 -10.74
N TYR A 44 -3.10 7.46 -11.48
CA TYR A 44 -2.80 7.45 -12.90
C TYR A 44 -3.97 6.83 -13.67
N LYS A 45 -4.06 7.12 -14.97
CA LYS A 45 -4.98 6.41 -15.86
C LYS A 45 -4.41 6.27 -17.26
N ILE A 46 -4.85 5.21 -17.93
CA ILE A 46 -4.63 5.03 -19.36
C ILE A 46 -5.89 5.43 -20.10
N HIS A 47 -5.77 6.41 -21.00
CA HIS A 47 -6.86 6.82 -21.88
C HIS A 47 -6.35 7.06 -23.29
N ARG A 48 -7.02 6.48 -24.31
CA ARG A 48 -6.60 6.59 -25.71
C ARG A 48 -5.12 6.25 -25.91
N GLN A 49 -4.67 5.16 -25.28
CA GLN A 49 -3.28 4.67 -25.24
C GLN A 49 -2.27 5.60 -24.57
N GLN A 50 -2.70 6.73 -24.01
CA GLN A 50 -1.84 7.71 -23.36
C GLN A 50 -1.94 7.59 -21.83
N LEU A 51 -0.80 7.71 -21.16
CA LEU A 51 -0.70 7.80 -19.71
C LEU A 51 -0.99 9.22 -19.22
N TYR A 52 -1.83 9.30 -18.20
CA TYR A 52 -2.15 10.54 -17.50
C TYR A 52 -1.96 10.34 -15.99
N ARG A 53 -1.63 11.43 -15.30
CA ARG A 53 -1.62 11.52 -13.84
C ARG A 53 -2.68 12.53 -13.41
N LEU A 54 -3.36 12.25 -12.30
CA LEU A 54 -4.31 13.19 -11.71
C LEU A 54 -3.56 14.45 -11.25
N ASP A 55 -4.06 15.62 -11.63
CA ASP A 55 -3.55 16.89 -11.16
C ASP A 55 -4.06 17.15 -9.74
N ARG A 56 -3.16 17.13 -8.77
CA ARG A 56 -3.46 17.45 -7.37
C ARG A 56 -2.98 18.85 -6.97
N SER A 57 -2.55 19.68 -7.93
CA SER A 57 -2.06 21.02 -7.63
C SER A 57 -3.15 21.97 -7.11
N GLU A 58 -4.42 21.68 -7.42
CA GLU A 58 -5.56 22.48 -6.98
C GLU A 58 -6.17 21.90 -5.70
N PHE A 59 -5.49 22.10 -4.55
CA PHE A 59 -6.16 22.11 -3.24
C PHE A 59 -6.99 23.40 -3.11
N LEU A 60 -7.97 23.61 -4.00
CA LEU A 60 -8.95 24.67 -3.82
C LEU A 60 -10.02 24.15 -2.86
N LEU A 61 -9.74 24.29 -1.56
CA LEU A 61 -10.76 24.24 -0.52
C LEU A 61 -11.79 25.34 -0.83
N LYS A 62 -12.90 24.99 -1.50
CA LYS A 62 -14.09 25.83 -1.46
C LYS A 62 -14.71 25.65 -0.08
N GLU A 63 -14.64 26.68 0.76
CA GLU A 63 -15.39 26.72 2.01
C GLU A 63 -16.89 26.47 1.72
N GLY A 64 -17.47 25.47 2.39
CA GLY A 64 -18.91 25.19 2.35
C GLY A 64 -19.34 23.88 1.68
N ILE A 65 -18.42 23.07 1.13
CA ILE A 65 -18.76 21.74 0.58
C ILE A 65 -18.02 20.68 1.38
N GLN A 66 -18.75 19.82 2.12
CA GLN A 66 -18.18 18.73 2.95
C GLN A 66 -17.47 17.63 2.15
N HIS A 67 -17.44 17.72 0.81
CA HIS A 67 -16.68 16.83 -0.05
C HIS A 67 -16.01 17.66 -1.14
N THR A 68 -14.68 17.66 -1.17
CA THR A 68 -13.89 18.15 -2.30
C THR A 68 -14.34 17.44 -3.57
N GLU A 69 -15.09 18.11 -4.43
CA GLU A 69 -15.20 17.72 -5.82
C GLU A 69 -13.83 17.97 -6.45
N LEU A 70 -13.01 16.93 -6.52
CA LEU A 70 -11.85 16.92 -7.40
C LEU A 70 -12.38 17.22 -8.81
N THR A 71 -12.19 18.44 -9.29
CA THR A 71 -12.27 18.69 -10.72
C THR A 71 -11.14 17.88 -11.33
N ASP A 72 -11.49 16.71 -11.85
CA ASP A 72 -10.63 15.70 -12.46
C ASP A 72 -9.80 16.30 -13.62
N LYS A 73 -8.80 17.09 -13.28
CA LYS A 73 -7.83 17.64 -14.21
C LYS A 73 -6.72 16.61 -14.33
N TRP A 74 -6.42 16.19 -15.55
CA TRP A 74 -5.49 15.09 -15.81
C TRP A 74 -4.30 15.62 -16.61
N ILE A 75 -3.11 15.48 -16.05
CA ILE A 75 -1.86 15.87 -16.69
C ILE A 75 -1.42 14.76 -17.62
N LYS A 76 -1.23 15.11 -18.90
CA LYS A 76 -0.68 14.19 -19.89
C LYS A 76 0.81 14.00 -19.63
N LEU A 77 1.22 12.76 -19.39
CA LEU A 77 2.63 12.42 -19.25
C LEU A 77 3.21 12.11 -20.63
N ASN A 78 4.38 12.65 -20.96
CA ASN A 78 5.04 12.42 -22.26
C ASN A 78 6.37 11.65 -22.10
N ASN A 79 6.71 11.23 -20.90
CA ASN A 79 7.97 10.56 -20.63
C ASN A 79 7.92 9.09 -21.05
N GLY A 80 9.06 8.52 -21.40
CA GLY A 80 9.19 7.07 -21.52
C GLY A 80 9.29 6.46 -20.13
N THR A 81 8.47 5.44 -19.83
CA THR A 81 8.52 4.75 -18.55
C THR A 81 7.97 3.34 -18.68
N GLU A 82 8.38 2.43 -17.81
CA GLU A 82 7.77 1.11 -17.67
C GLU A 82 7.02 1.06 -16.33
N ILE A 83 5.76 0.64 -16.37
CA ILE A 83 4.91 0.57 -15.19
C ILE A 83 4.49 -0.88 -14.99
N SER A 84 4.92 -1.46 -13.89
CA SER A 84 4.40 -2.72 -13.37
C SER A 84 3.26 -2.43 -12.41
N PHE A 85 2.12 -3.08 -12.64
CA PHE A 85 0.93 -2.90 -11.83
C PHE A 85 0.20 -4.22 -11.61
N TYR A 86 -0.49 -4.32 -10.48
CA TYR A 86 -1.09 -5.56 -10.01
C TYR A 86 -2.42 -5.34 -9.28
N SER A 87 -3.21 -6.39 -9.19
CA SER A 87 -4.44 -6.40 -8.42
C SER A 87 -4.74 -7.82 -7.93
N GLY A 88 -5.09 -7.92 -6.65
CA GLY A 88 -5.78 -9.07 -6.08
C GLY A 88 -7.29 -8.89 -6.25
N VAL A 89 -7.99 -9.86 -6.83
CA VAL A 89 -9.46 -9.84 -6.94
C VAL A 89 -10.04 -11.18 -6.50
N LYS A 90 -11.28 -11.16 -6.03
CA LYS A 90 -12.01 -12.37 -5.65
C LYS A 90 -13.07 -12.71 -6.70
N ASP A 91 -13.25 -14.00 -6.97
CA ASP A 91 -14.38 -14.48 -7.77
C ASP A 91 -15.67 -14.61 -6.92
N GLU A 92 -16.75 -15.08 -7.53
CA GLU A 92 -18.04 -15.30 -6.85
C GLU A 92 -17.98 -16.38 -5.76
N LYS A 93 -16.98 -17.29 -5.83
CA LYS A 93 -16.69 -18.31 -4.82
C LYS A 93 -15.59 -17.85 -3.87
N ASN A 94 -15.37 -16.54 -3.76
CA ASN A 94 -14.33 -15.90 -2.98
C ASN A 94 -12.88 -16.32 -3.29
N ASN A 95 -12.58 -17.13 -4.29
CA ASN A 95 -11.20 -17.50 -4.61
C ASN A 95 -10.41 -16.25 -4.99
N GLU A 96 -9.21 -16.10 -4.44
CA GLU A 96 -8.38 -14.93 -4.67
C GLU A 96 -7.44 -15.15 -5.85
N TYR A 97 -7.54 -14.27 -6.84
CA TYR A 97 -6.70 -14.24 -8.02
C TYR A 97 -5.72 -13.07 -7.94
N TRP A 98 -4.50 -13.32 -8.36
CA TRP A 98 -3.46 -12.31 -8.50
C TRP A 98 -3.13 -12.08 -9.97
N PHE A 99 -3.33 -10.84 -10.40
CA PHE A 99 -2.94 -10.37 -11.71
C PHE A 99 -1.79 -9.37 -11.60
N GLU A 100 -0.76 -9.56 -12.41
CA GLU A 100 0.34 -8.62 -12.55
C GLU A 100 0.66 -8.40 -14.01
N PHE A 101 0.80 -7.13 -14.38
CA PHE A 101 1.05 -6.69 -15.75
C PHE A 101 2.23 -5.73 -15.77
N LYS A 102 2.87 -5.64 -16.95
CA LYS A 102 3.91 -4.67 -17.22
C LYS A 102 3.63 -3.96 -18.55
N PHE A 103 3.49 -2.64 -18.49
CA PHE A 103 3.26 -1.81 -19.67
C PHE A 103 4.45 -0.88 -19.87
N ALA A 104 5.02 -0.88 -21.08
CA ALA A 104 6.05 0.05 -21.48
C ALA A 104 5.42 1.22 -22.25
N PHE A 105 5.82 2.44 -21.91
CA PHE A 105 5.35 3.66 -22.53
C PHE A 105 6.50 4.39 -23.24
N LYS A 106 6.26 4.86 -24.46
CA LYS A 106 7.18 5.70 -25.23
C LYS A 106 6.46 6.99 -25.61
N GLY A 107 7.01 8.14 -25.21
CA GLY A 107 6.29 9.41 -25.36
C GLY A 107 5.00 9.46 -24.52
N GLY A 108 4.94 8.68 -23.43
CA GLY A 108 3.74 8.45 -22.62
C GLY A 108 2.63 7.64 -23.29
N LYS A 109 2.85 7.10 -24.49
CA LYS A 109 1.91 6.18 -25.16
C LYS A 109 2.32 4.74 -24.96
N ILE A 110 1.35 3.83 -24.85
CA ILE A 110 1.61 2.38 -24.76
C ILE A 110 2.40 1.94 -25.99
N ASP A 111 3.58 1.37 -25.75
CA ASP A 111 4.44 0.75 -26.75
C ASP A 111 4.34 -0.78 -26.66
N LYS A 112 4.43 -1.32 -25.44
CA LYS A 112 4.32 -2.76 -25.17
C LYS A 112 3.46 -3.04 -23.96
N LYS A 113 2.83 -4.21 -23.97
CA LYS A 113 2.01 -4.72 -22.87
C LYS A 113 2.30 -6.21 -22.66
N GLU A 114 2.41 -6.61 -21.40
CA GLU A 114 2.76 -7.96 -21.00
C GLU A 114 1.97 -8.38 -19.76
N LEU A 115 1.54 -9.64 -19.73
CA LEU A 115 1.05 -10.30 -18.52
C LEU A 115 2.26 -10.95 -17.83
N VAL A 116 2.56 -10.50 -16.62
CA VAL A 116 3.68 -11.00 -15.81
C VAL A 116 3.25 -12.19 -14.95
N SER A 117 2.08 -12.10 -14.32
CA SER A 117 1.55 -13.18 -13.49
C SER A 117 0.03 -13.24 -13.57
N ASN A 118 -0.49 -14.45 -13.61
CA ASN A 118 -1.90 -14.78 -13.42
C ASN A 118 -1.97 -16.08 -12.64
N LYS A 119 -2.41 -16.03 -11.38
CA LYS A 119 -2.48 -17.21 -10.52
C LYS A 119 -3.59 -17.06 -9.48
N ILE A 120 -4.15 -18.20 -9.06
CA ILE A 120 -4.93 -18.29 -7.84
C ILE A 120 -3.96 -18.25 -6.66
N VAL A 121 -4.18 -17.34 -5.72
CA VAL A 121 -3.36 -17.18 -4.51
C VAL A 121 -3.86 -18.09 -3.41
N SER A 122 -5.17 -18.13 -3.22
CA SER A 122 -5.83 -18.94 -2.20
C SER A 122 -7.27 -19.20 -2.59
N THR A 123 -7.76 -20.40 -2.30
CA THR A 123 -9.19 -20.70 -2.40
C THR A 123 -9.93 -20.29 -1.12
N GLU A 124 -11.25 -20.18 -1.19
CA GLU A 124 -12.07 -19.98 0.01
C GLU A 124 -11.88 -21.14 1.01
N GLU A 125 -11.94 -22.39 0.53
CA GLU A 125 -11.76 -23.59 1.35
C GLU A 125 -10.38 -23.65 2.03
N GLU A 126 -9.30 -23.28 1.32
CA GLU A 126 -7.95 -23.23 1.89
C GLU A 126 -7.87 -22.19 3.02
N ARG A 127 -8.45 -21.00 2.81
CA ARG A 127 -8.45 -19.95 3.84
C ARG A 127 -9.30 -20.31 5.03
N GLU A 128 -10.51 -20.84 4.81
CA GLU A 128 -11.38 -21.31 5.90
C GLU A 128 -10.68 -22.42 6.71
N SER A 129 -9.96 -23.32 6.05
CA SER A 129 -9.16 -24.34 6.74
C SER A 129 -8.02 -23.74 7.56
N ILE A 130 -7.33 -22.71 7.04
CA ILE A 130 -6.26 -22.02 7.77
C ILE A 130 -6.82 -21.24 8.96
N ASP A 131 -7.90 -20.49 8.75
CA ASP A 131 -8.57 -19.73 9.80
C ASP A 131 -9.06 -20.67 10.91
N ALA A 132 -9.65 -21.81 10.57
CA ALA A 132 -10.05 -22.82 11.56
C ALA A 132 -8.86 -23.44 12.33
N MET A 133 -7.69 -23.58 11.70
CA MET A 133 -6.47 -23.99 12.41
C MET A 133 -6.00 -22.92 13.39
N TRP A 134 -5.95 -21.66 12.96
CA TRP A 134 -5.55 -20.54 13.81
C TRP A 134 -6.54 -20.31 14.95
N ASP A 135 -7.83 -20.48 14.73
CA ASP A 135 -8.85 -20.38 15.79
C ASP A 135 -8.62 -21.44 16.86
N LYS A 136 -8.34 -22.69 16.46
CA LYS A 136 -7.97 -23.76 17.41
C LYS A 136 -6.69 -23.46 18.16
N GLU A 137 -5.66 -22.98 17.48
CA GLU A 137 -4.41 -22.57 18.13
C GLU A 137 -4.67 -21.46 19.15
N GLN A 138 -5.44 -20.44 18.78
CA GLN A 138 -5.79 -19.34 19.68
C GLN A 138 -6.66 -19.81 20.85
N GLU A 139 -7.56 -20.76 20.67
CA GLU A 139 -8.35 -21.35 21.75
C GLU A 139 -7.43 -22.00 22.80
N ILE A 140 -6.50 -22.85 22.36
CA ILE A 140 -5.50 -23.50 23.23
C ILE A 140 -4.64 -22.45 23.95
N PHE A 141 -4.15 -21.45 23.22
CA PHE A 141 -3.34 -20.38 23.81
C PHE A 141 -4.14 -19.58 24.83
N ASN A 142 -5.37 -19.20 24.50
CA ASN A 142 -6.22 -18.43 25.39
C ASN A 142 -6.61 -19.22 26.63
N GLU A 143 -6.84 -20.53 26.53
CA GLU A 143 -7.06 -21.38 27.69
C GLU A 143 -5.87 -21.35 28.65
N TYR A 144 -4.65 -21.51 28.14
CA TYR A 144 -3.43 -21.39 28.94
C TYR A 144 -3.30 -20.00 29.58
N ARG A 145 -3.45 -18.93 28.78
CA ARG A 145 -3.40 -17.54 29.26
C ARG A 145 -4.44 -17.25 30.35
N ASN A 146 -5.63 -17.86 30.22
CA ASN A 146 -6.74 -17.65 31.14
C ASN A 146 -6.62 -18.48 32.43
N LYS A 147 -6.06 -19.68 32.38
CA LYS A 147 -5.88 -20.53 33.57
C LYS A 147 -4.61 -20.19 34.35
N ASN A 148 -3.57 -19.70 33.68
CA ASN A 148 -2.28 -19.44 34.30
C ASN A 148 -2.23 -18.07 34.99
N LEU A 149 -2.28 -18.06 36.32
CA LEU A 149 -2.17 -16.86 37.15
C LEU A 149 -0.83 -16.13 36.97
N SER A 150 0.27 -16.87 36.80
CA SER A 150 1.60 -16.30 36.55
C SER A 150 1.61 -15.52 35.25
N TYR A 151 1.07 -16.11 34.16
CA TYR A 151 0.96 -15.44 32.87
C TYR A 151 0.18 -14.12 32.98
N LYS A 152 -0.98 -14.14 33.64
CA LYS A 152 -1.80 -12.93 33.85
C LYS A 152 -1.06 -11.86 34.63
N LEU A 153 -0.40 -12.24 35.72
CA LEU A 153 0.35 -11.32 36.56
C LEU A 153 1.48 -10.66 35.77
N PHE A 154 2.32 -11.44 35.11
CA PHE A 154 3.48 -10.91 34.39
C PHE A 154 3.07 -10.12 33.14
N SER A 155 2.03 -10.53 32.42
CA SER A 155 1.46 -9.76 31.31
C SER A 155 0.95 -8.39 31.79
N TRP A 156 0.23 -8.36 32.91
CA TRP A 156 -0.23 -7.09 33.50
C TRP A 156 0.94 -6.20 33.95
N ILE A 157 1.99 -6.78 34.57
CA ILE A 157 3.20 -6.03 34.96
C ILE A 157 3.89 -5.46 33.72
N GLU A 158 4.07 -6.27 32.68
CA GLU A 158 4.68 -5.88 31.41
C GLU A 158 3.94 -4.68 30.79
N GLU A 159 2.61 -4.74 30.68
CA GLU A 159 1.82 -3.62 30.16
C GLU A 159 2.04 -2.33 30.95
N ARG A 160 2.16 -2.41 32.27
CA ARG A 160 2.40 -1.25 33.14
C ARG A 160 3.80 -0.70 32.97
N PHE A 161 4.80 -1.57 32.93
CA PHE A 161 6.20 -1.19 32.70
C PHE A 161 6.40 -0.60 31.31
N GLN A 162 5.73 -1.13 30.29
CA GLN A 162 5.76 -0.58 28.94
C GLN A 162 5.16 0.83 28.90
N LYS A 163 4.03 1.06 29.59
CA LYS A 163 3.42 2.40 29.71
C LYS A 163 4.34 3.39 30.42
N MET A 164 4.95 2.99 31.55
CA MET A 164 5.89 3.84 32.27
C MET A 164 7.15 4.13 31.46
N THR A 165 7.69 3.13 30.76
CA THR A 165 8.86 3.29 29.89
C THR A 165 8.55 4.23 28.74
N ASN A 166 7.39 4.09 28.09
CA ASN A 166 6.96 4.99 27.03
C ASN A 166 6.73 6.42 27.55
N TRP A 167 6.13 6.58 28.74
CA TRP A 167 5.98 7.88 29.37
C TRP A 167 7.33 8.52 29.68
N ALA A 168 8.25 7.77 30.30
CA ALA A 168 9.59 8.23 30.63
C ALA A 168 10.34 8.63 29.35
N ARG A 169 10.27 7.81 28.29
CA ARG A 169 10.81 8.10 26.96
C ARG A 169 10.36 9.47 26.48
N LYS A 170 9.06 9.74 26.45
CA LYS A 170 8.50 11.05 26.05
C LYS A 170 9.02 12.24 26.87
N LYS A 171 9.48 12.04 28.11
CA LYS A 171 10.04 13.11 28.95
C LYS A 171 11.50 13.43 28.68
N HIS A 172 12.27 12.48 28.15
CA HIS A 172 13.71 12.67 27.87
C HIS A 172 14.08 12.50 26.39
N THR A 173 13.11 12.30 25.50
CA THR A 173 13.35 12.33 24.07
C THR A 173 13.89 13.70 23.68
N LEU A 174 15.08 13.73 23.10
CA LEU A 174 15.64 14.94 22.50
C LEU A 174 14.73 15.43 21.36
N PRO A 175 14.31 16.71 21.36
CA PRO A 175 13.58 17.32 20.26
C PRO A 175 14.29 17.10 18.92
N LEU A 176 13.51 16.86 17.86
CA LEU A 176 14.03 16.64 16.51
C LEU A 176 14.91 17.79 16.03
N GLU A 177 14.56 19.03 16.38
CA GLU A 177 15.34 20.23 16.04
C GLU A 177 16.76 20.19 16.63
N ILE A 178 16.89 19.77 17.89
CA ILE A 178 18.19 19.65 18.56
C ILE A 178 19.02 18.54 17.92
N ARG A 179 18.40 17.41 17.57
CA ARG A 179 19.06 16.30 16.86
C ARG A 179 19.53 16.73 15.47
N LYS A 180 18.68 17.44 14.73
CA LYS A 180 18.99 17.96 13.39
C LYS A 180 20.20 18.89 13.46
N LYS A 181 20.18 19.86 14.37
CA LYS A 181 21.31 20.78 14.60
C LYS A 181 22.61 20.02 14.91
N ALA A 182 22.58 19.06 15.82
CA ALA A 182 23.76 18.26 16.16
C ALA A 182 24.28 17.42 14.97
N TYR A 183 23.39 16.91 14.12
CA TYR A 183 23.77 16.09 12.97
C TYR A 183 24.28 16.92 11.79
N GLU A 184 23.80 18.15 11.63
CA GLU A 184 24.35 19.15 10.72
C GLU A 184 25.77 19.54 11.15
N GLU A 185 25.95 19.95 12.41
CA GLU A 185 27.24 20.39 12.94
C GLU A 185 28.30 19.26 12.97
N SER A 186 27.89 18.00 13.15
CA SER A 186 28.80 16.85 13.13
C SER A 186 29.10 16.30 11.73
N GLY A 187 28.50 16.85 10.66
CA GLY A 187 28.61 16.33 9.29
C GLY A 187 27.91 14.98 9.08
N ARG A 188 27.10 14.52 10.04
CA ARG A 188 26.39 13.25 9.96
C ARG A 188 25.33 13.25 8.86
N LEU A 189 24.62 14.36 8.67
CA LEU A 189 23.61 14.46 7.60
C LEU A 189 24.20 14.46 6.19
N GLU A 190 25.46 14.88 6.02
CA GLU A 190 26.15 14.79 4.72
C GLU A 190 26.52 13.34 4.39
N LYS A 191 26.91 12.57 5.41
CA LYS A 191 27.27 11.16 5.27
C LYS A 191 26.05 10.23 5.19
N ASP A 192 24.99 10.56 5.91
CA ASP A 192 23.74 9.79 5.98
C ASP A 192 22.53 10.75 6.06
N PRO A 193 21.98 11.16 4.91
CA PRO A 193 20.86 12.11 4.84
C PRO A 193 19.58 11.62 5.53
N ASP A 194 19.43 10.31 5.69
CA ASP A 194 18.23 9.67 6.24
C ASP A 194 18.33 9.40 7.75
N ALA A 195 19.42 9.79 8.40
CA ALA A 195 19.70 9.52 9.82
C ALA A 195 18.60 10.02 10.78
N LEU A 196 17.79 11.00 10.38
CA LEU A 196 16.68 11.53 11.19
C LEU A 196 15.37 10.74 11.06
N LYS A 197 15.19 9.91 10.01
CA LYS A 197 13.98 9.10 9.80
C LYS A 197 13.75 8.09 10.93
N LEU A 198 14.81 7.62 11.59
CA LEU A 198 14.73 6.76 12.76
C LEU A 198 13.95 7.37 13.94
N TYR A 199 13.76 8.68 13.95
CA TYR A 199 13.11 9.42 15.02
C TYR A 199 11.84 10.13 14.56
N SER A 200 11.36 9.91 13.33
CA SER A 200 10.11 10.50 12.82
C SER A 200 8.85 9.93 13.45
N ASP A 201 8.96 8.74 14.05
CA ASP A 201 7.82 7.95 14.53
C ASP A 201 7.57 8.15 16.05
N LEU A 202 8.28 9.10 16.68
CA LEU A 202 8.24 9.43 18.11
C LEU A 202 7.30 10.59 18.45
#